data_AF-A0A960JYU0-F1
#
_entry.id   AF-A0A960JYU0-F1
#
_cell.length_a   1.000
_cell.length_b   1.000
_cell.length_c   1.000
_cell.angle_alpha   90.00
_cell.angle_beta   90.00
_cell.angle_gamma   90.00
#
_symmetry.space_group_name_H-M   'P 1'
#
loop_
_entity.id
_entity.type
_entity.pdbx_description
1 polymer ?
#
loop_
_entity_poly.entity_id
_entity_poly.type
_entity_poly.pdbx_seq_one_letter_code
_entity_poly.pdbx_strand_id
1 'polypeptide(L)'
;MHSREYLRTNSDDLRRRLADRGVDLADLDRLLALDQERRSILVEVEDLKRHRNEASKAIGAIKRQGGDAAEEMAAVGKLKSSIEALEARLVEVEAELTALDTGLPNLAHPSAPVGPDESANRVERVVGEPRRFDFEPKAHWDLGPELGILDFERGAKVTGARFTAYFGAGARLERALISFMLDLHTGQHGYTEALPPFIVNKDSLFATG
;
A
#
# COMPACT_ATOMS: atom_id res chain seq x y z
N MET A 1 5.94 -2.55 0.52
CA MET A 1 6.25 -1.62 1.62
C MET A 1 7.75 -1.54 1.81
N HIS A 2 8.25 -0.39 2.25
CA HIS A 2 9.68 -0.18 2.53
C HIS A 2 10.06 -0.81 3.88
N SER A 3 11.31 -1.24 4.05
CA SER A 3 11.76 -1.72 5.36
C SER A 3 11.93 -0.54 6.32
N ARG A 4 11.53 -0.72 7.59
CA ARG A 4 11.68 0.33 8.62
C ARG A 4 13.14 0.73 8.85
N GLU A 5 14.07 -0.20 8.66
CA GLU A 5 15.50 0.10 8.71
C GLU A 5 15.91 1.10 7.62
N TYR A 6 15.45 0.88 6.39
CA TYR A 6 15.74 1.76 5.26
C TYR A 6 15.18 3.18 5.49
N LEU A 7 13.92 3.27 5.97
CA LEU A 7 13.27 4.55 6.27
C LEU A 7 14.05 5.39 7.30
N ARG A 8 14.68 4.75 8.29
CA ARG A 8 15.45 5.45 9.34
C ARG A 8 16.82 5.92 8.89
N THR A 9 17.49 5.13 8.04
CA THR A 9 18.92 5.32 7.75
C THR A 9 19.19 6.21 6.55
N ASN A 10 18.21 6.41 5.68
CA ASN A 10 18.39 7.11 4.39
C ASN A 10 17.51 8.35 4.27
N SER A 11 17.40 9.13 5.34
CA SER A 11 16.35 10.14 5.49
C SER A 11 16.33 11.21 4.40
N ASP A 12 17.50 11.65 3.91
CA ASP A 12 17.57 12.81 3.01
C ASP A 12 17.27 12.44 1.56
N ASP A 13 17.83 11.32 1.07
CA ASP A 13 17.49 10.79 -0.27
C ASP A 13 16.01 10.38 -0.33
N LEU A 14 15.52 9.74 0.73
CA LEU A 14 14.14 9.31 0.84
C LEU A 14 13.17 10.49 0.83
N ARG A 15 13.43 11.53 1.65
CA ARG A 15 12.62 12.76 1.67
C ARG A 15 12.55 13.41 0.30
N ARG A 16 13.70 13.56 -0.38
CA ARG A 16 13.75 14.13 -1.73
C ARG A 16 12.89 13.32 -2.71
N ARG A 17 13.08 12.00 -2.78
CA ARG A 17 12.38 11.14 -3.76
C ARG A 17 10.89 10.98 -3.48
N LEU A 18 10.46 11.12 -2.24
CA LEU A 18 9.05 11.20 -1.88
C LEU A 18 8.46 12.56 -2.26
N ALA A 19 9.18 13.66 -2.00
CA ALA A 19 8.78 15.00 -2.41
C ALA A 19 8.69 15.13 -3.95
N ASP A 20 9.60 14.50 -4.70
CA ASP A 20 9.56 14.43 -6.17
C ASP A 20 8.29 13.74 -6.69
N ARG A 21 7.60 12.97 -5.85
CA ARG A 21 6.30 12.33 -6.14
C ARG A 21 5.10 13.07 -5.54
N GLY A 22 5.31 14.25 -4.96
CA GLY A 22 4.26 15.06 -4.33
C GLY A 22 3.75 14.48 -3.01
N VAL A 23 4.51 13.62 -2.35
CA VAL A 23 4.14 13.07 -1.03
C VAL A 23 4.36 14.13 0.05
N ASP A 24 3.39 14.28 0.96
CA ASP A 24 3.55 15.13 2.13
C ASP A 24 4.59 14.53 3.10
N LEU A 25 5.63 15.30 3.40
CA LEU A 25 6.69 14.87 4.31
C LEU A 25 6.22 14.83 5.77
N ALA A 26 5.09 15.48 6.11
CA ALA A 26 4.51 15.38 7.44
C ALA A 26 4.12 13.93 7.80
N ASP A 27 3.61 13.17 6.83
CA ASP A 27 3.26 11.75 7.04
C ASP A 27 4.51 10.90 7.30
N LEU A 28 5.60 11.20 6.59
CA LEU A 28 6.88 10.55 6.83
C LEU A 28 7.44 10.88 8.21
N ASP A 29 7.41 12.15 8.60
CA ASP A 29 7.91 12.57 9.91
C ASP A 29 7.08 11.96 11.04
N ARG A 30 5.75 11.85 10.87
CA ARG A 30 4.85 11.16 11.79
C ARG A 30 5.18 9.67 11.89
N LEU A 31 5.41 9.00 10.75
CA LEU A 31 5.81 7.59 10.70
C LEU A 31 7.12 7.36 11.48
N LEU A 32 8.13 8.19 11.26
CA LEU A 32 9.42 8.08 11.96
C LEU A 32 9.29 8.34 13.47
N ALA A 33 8.43 9.30 13.87
CA ALA A 33 8.15 9.58 15.27
C ALA A 33 7.44 8.40 15.95
N LEU A 34 6.45 7.79 15.30
CA LEU A 34 5.75 6.61 15.82
C LEU A 34 6.67 5.38 15.89
N ASP A 35 7.58 5.19 14.94
CA ASP A 35 8.56 4.09 15.02
C ASP A 35 9.51 4.29 16.22
N GLN A 36 9.92 5.53 16.48
CA GLN A 36 10.71 5.86 17.66
C GLN A 36 9.93 5.62 18.95
N GLU A 37 8.67 6.06 19.02
CA GLU A 37 7.78 5.81 20.16
C GLU A 37 7.61 4.32 20.42
N ARG A 38 7.31 3.53 19.37
CA ARG A 38 7.21 2.08 19.43
C ARG A 38 8.45 1.44 20.05
N ARG A 39 9.64 1.83 19.59
CA ARG A 39 10.90 1.30 20.11
C ARG A 39 11.13 1.67 21.57
N SER A 40 10.83 2.92 21.95
CA SER A 40 10.93 3.37 23.34
C SER A 40 9.98 2.58 24.25
N ILE A 41 8.72 2.40 23.85
CA ILE A 41 7.73 1.61 24.60
C ILE A 41 8.22 0.17 24.80
N LEU A 42 8.74 -0.47 23.75
CA LEU A 42 9.25 -1.85 23.85
C LEU A 42 10.39 -1.98 24.88
N VAL A 43 11.33 -1.04 24.87
CA VAL A 43 12.44 -1.03 25.85
C VAL A 43 11.89 -0.82 27.27
N GLU A 44 10.99 0.15 27.45
CA GLU A 44 10.41 0.47 28.76
C GLU A 44 9.58 -0.68 29.33
N VAL A 45 8.77 -1.34 28.50
CA VAL A 45 7.99 -2.52 28.91
C VAL A 45 8.89 -3.65 29.38
N GLU A 46 9.99 -3.93 28.68
CA GLU A 46 10.95 -4.96 29.08
C GLU A 46 11.67 -4.61 30.39
N ASP A 47 12.08 -3.35 30.56
CA ASP A 47 12.68 -2.86 31.80
C ASP A 47 11.70 -2.95 32.99
N LEU A 48 10.44 -2.55 32.82
CA LEU A 48 9.40 -2.65 33.84
C LEU A 48 9.08 -4.12 34.18
N LYS A 49 9.05 -5.00 33.18
CA LYS A 49 8.88 -6.46 33.39
C LYS A 49 10.02 -7.04 34.21
N ARG A 50 11.27 -6.62 33.95
CA ARG A 50 12.44 -6.99 34.76
C ARG A 50 12.29 -6.53 36.20
N HIS A 51 12.04 -5.24 36.44
CA HIS A 51 11.87 -4.70 37.79
C HIS A 51 10.73 -5.36 38.56
N ARG A 52 9.59 -5.60 37.89
CA ARG A 52 8.45 -6.30 38.49
C ARG A 52 8.84 -7.72 38.94
N ASN A 53 9.59 -8.45 38.13
CA ASN A 53 10.02 -9.81 38.44
C ASN A 53 11.00 -9.85 39.63
N GLU A 54 11.92 -8.89 39.70
CA GLU A 54 12.85 -8.73 40.83
C GLU A 54 12.11 -8.39 42.13
N ALA A 55 11.21 -7.40 42.09
CA ALA A 55 10.38 -7.02 43.22
C ALA A 55 9.47 -8.16 43.69
N SER A 56 8.90 -8.94 42.76
CA SER A 56 8.08 -10.12 43.10
C SER A 56 8.88 -11.20 43.82
N LYS A 57 10.14 -11.42 43.44
CA LYS A 57 11.05 -12.34 44.15
C LYS A 57 11.37 -11.84 45.56
N ALA A 58 11.62 -10.54 45.72
CA ALA A 58 11.88 -9.91 47.02
C ALA A 58 10.69 -10.04 47.98
N ILE A 59 9.47 -9.76 47.50
CA ILE A 59 8.22 -9.96 48.27
C ILE A 59 8.10 -11.41 48.76
N GLY A 60 8.38 -12.38 47.88
CA GLY A 60 8.35 -13.80 48.23
C GLY A 60 9.37 -14.18 49.31
N ALA A 61 10.51 -13.48 49.39
CA ALA A 61 11.52 -13.68 50.43
C ALA A 61 11.09 -13.04 51.76
N ILE A 62 10.58 -11.81 51.75
CA ILE A 62 10.09 -11.09 52.94
C ILE A 62 8.97 -11.88 53.62
N LYS A 63 7.97 -12.31 52.85
CA LYS A 63 6.85 -13.11 53.39
C LYS A 63 7.29 -14.46 53.95
N ARG A 64 8.31 -15.10 53.36
CA ARG A 64 8.89 -16.35 53.89
C ARG A 64 9.59 -16.16 55.22
N GLN A 65 10.13 -14.97 55.48
CA GLN A 65 10.74 -14.60 56.75
C GLN A 65 9.72 -14.08 57.78
N GLY A 66 8.42 -14.07 57.45
CA GLY A 66 7.36 -13.58 58.32
C GLY A 66 7.22 -12.06 58.39
N GLY A 67 7.90 -11.32 57.50
CA GLY A 67 7.81 -9.87 57.41
C GLY A 67 6.56 -9.36 56.68
N ASP A 68 6.21 -8.10 56.90
CA ASP A 68 5.20 -7.38 56.12
C ASP A 68 5.81 -6.88 54.81
N ALA A 69 5.09 -7.08 53.70
CA ALA A 69 5.52 -6.70 52.35
C ALA A 69 4.45 -5.84 51.63
N ALA A 70 3.57 -5.18 52.39
CA ALA A 70 2.46 -4.40 51.85
C ALA A 70 2.93 -3.28 50.91
N GLU A 71 4.03 -2.59 51.24
CA GLU A 71 4.59 -1.51 50.42
C GLU A 71 5.14 -2.01 49.08
N GLU A 72 5.89 -3.12 49.10
CA GLU A 72 6.47 -3.73 47.91
C GLU A 72 5.37 -4.31 47.02
N MET A 73 4.32 -4.90 47.61
CA MET A 73 3.15 -5.35 46.86
C MET A 73 2.44 -4.18 46.17
N ALA A 74 2.30 -3.03 46.84
CA ALA A 74 1.74 -1.84 46.23
C ALA A 74 2.62 -1.31 45.09
N ALA A 75 3.94 -1.32 45.24
CA ALA A 75 4.89 -0.92 44.19
C ALA A 75 4.81 -1.84 42.96
N VAL A 76 4.73 -3.17 43.16
CA VAL A 76 4.49 -4.13 42.07
C VAL A 76 3.16 -3.90 41.38
N GLY A 77 2.11 -3.54 42.12
CA GLY A 77 0.82 -3.14 41.57
C GLY A 77 0.94 -1.96 40.60
N LYS A 78 1.68 -0.91 40.98
CA LYS A 78 1.96 0.25 40.12
C LYS A 78 2.71 -0.15 38.85
N LEU A 79 3.75 -0.98 38.97
CA LEU A 79 4.50 -1.49 37.81
C LEU A 79 3.60 -2.25 36.84
N LYS A 80 2.66 -3.06 37.35
CA LYS A 80 1.70 -3.79 36.51
C LYS A 80 0.79 -2.83 35.73
N SER A 81 0.25 -1.81 36.39
CA SER A 81 -0.59 -0.81 35.73
C SER A 81 0.18 0.00 34.68
N SER A 82 1.44 0.34 34.92
CA SER A 82 2.30 1.00 33.92
C SER A 82 2.56 0.13 32.70
N ILE A 83 2.83 -1.16 32.90
CA ILE A 83 3.00 -2.13 31.80
C ILE A 83 1.72 -2.23 30.97
N GLU A 84 0.55 -2.38 31.61
CA GLU A 84 -0.75 -2.47 30.93
C GLU A 84 -1.04 -1.21 30.09
N ALA A 85 -0.72 -0.02 30.61
CA ALA A 85 -0.89 1.24 29.89
C ALA A 85 0.04 1.34 28.66
N LEU A 86 1.30 0.94 28.80
CA LEU A 86 2.27 0.94 27.71
C LEU A 86 1.95 -0.10 26.64
N GLU A 87 1.48 -1.29 27.02
CA GLU A 87 1.03 -2.32 26.09
C GLU A 87 -0.22 -1.87 25.32
N ALA A 88 -1.16 -1.16 25.97
CA ALA A 88 -2.29 -0.55 25.28
C ALA A 88 -1.84 0.51 24.27
N ARG A 89 -0.93 1.41 24.67
CA ARG A 89 -0.37 2.42 23.77
C ARG A 89 0.39 1.80 22.60
N LEU A 90 1.10 0.70 22.82
CA LEU A 90 1.80 -0.02 21.77
C LEU A 90 0.85 -0.50 20.66
N VAL A 91 -0.33 -1.02 21.04
CA VAL A 91 -1.35 -1.45 20.07
C VAL A 91 -1.83 -0.28 19.20
N GLU A 92 -2.07 0.89 19.79
CA GLU A 92 -2.45 2.10 19.05
C GLU A 92 -1.34 2.55 18.09
N VAL A 93 -0.10 2.63 18.59
CA VAL A 93 1.06 3.03 17.80
C VAL A 93 1.29 2.07 16.62
N GLU A 94 1.13 0.76 16.82
CA GLU A 94 1.28 -0.22 15.74
C GLU A 94 0.17 -0.12 14.69
N ALA A 95 -1.06 0.19 15.10
CA ALA A 95 -2.16 0.43 14.17
C ALA A 95 -1.93 1.71 13.33
N GLU A 96 -1.55 2.82 13.98
CA GLU A 96 -1.20 4.07 13.29
C GLU A 96 -0.02 3.88 12.33
N LEU A 97 1.03 3.17 12.76
CA LEU A 97 2.19 2.84 11.92
C LEU A 97 1.78 2.03 10.70
N THR A 98 0.94 1.01 10.87
CA THR A 98 0.51 0.16 9.76
C THR A 98 -0.29 0.97 8.74
N ALA A 99 -1.14 1.90 9.18
CA ALA A 99 -1.88 2.77 8.28
C ALA A 99 -0.95 3.68 7.45
N LEU A 100 0.08 4.26 8.07
CA LEU A 100 1.06 5.10 7.37
C LEU A 100 1.98 4.29 6.45
N ASP A 101 2.50 3.15 6.94
CA ASP A 101 3.39 2.25 6.18
C ASP A 101 2.71 1.76 4.88
N THR A 102 1.39 1.53 4.92
CA THR A 102 0.61 1.02 3.78
C THR A 102 0.16 2.10 2.81
N GLY A 103 0.03 3.35 3.27
CA GLY A 103 -0.23 4.51 2.42
C GLY A 103 1.03 5.08 1.73
N LEU A 104 2.22 4.77 2.23
CA LEU A 104 3.47 5.29 1.70
C LEU A 104 3.79 4.69 0.31
N PRO A 105 3.88 5.50 -0.75
CA PRO A 105 4.09 4.97 -2.08
C PRO A 105 5.53 4.50 -2.30
N ASN A 106 5.76 3.75 -3.38
CA ASN A 106 7.11 3.32 -3.73
C ASN A 106 8.02 4.51 -4.10
N LEU A 107 9.33 4.38 -3.94
CA LEU A 107 10.27 5.43 -4.33
C LEU A 107 10.48 5.43 -5.83
N ALA A 108 10.39 6.60 -6.46
CA ALA A 108 10.70 6.74 -7.87
C ALA A 108 12.15 6.31 -8.13
N HIS A 109 12.39 5.50 -9.17
CA HIS A 109 13.74 5.13 -9.56
C HIS A 109 14.55 6.40 -9.92
N PRO A 110 15.85 6.50 -9.61
CA PRO A 110 16.63 7.72 -9.90
C PRO A 110 16.69 8.13 -11.37
N SER A 111 16.38 7.22 -12.30
CA SER A 111 16.29 7.53 -13.73
C SER A 111 14.93 8.08 -14.18
N ALA A 112 13.92 8.08 -13.31
CA ALA A 112 12.60 8.59 -13.63
C ALA A 112 12.65 10.13 -13.71
N PRO A 113 12.02 10.76 -14.72
CA PRO A 113 11.93 12.21 -14.79
C PRO A 113 11.12 12.73 -13.59
N VAL A 114 11.58 13.84 -13.00
CA VAL A 114 10.89 14.53 -11.91
C VAL A 114 9.94 15.56 -12.51
N GLY A 115 8.70 15.59 -12.01
CA GLY A 115 7.73 16.61 -12.40
C GLY A 115 6.42 16.50 -11.64
N PRO A 116 5.61 17.57 -11.67
CA PRO A 116 4.40 17.68 -10.86
C PRO A 116 3.23 16.83 -11.39
N ASP A 117 3.24 16.51 -12.68
CA ASP A 117 2.13 15.88 -13.41
C ASP A 117 2.61 15.28 -14.74
N GLU A 118 1.67 14.82 -15.58
CA GLU A 118 1.96 14.20 -16.87
C GLU A 118 2.66 15.12 -17.88
N SER A 119 2.68 16.44 -17.68
CA SER A 119 3.34 17.37 -18.60
C SER A 119 4.87 17.25 -18.57
N ALA A 120 5.42 16.69 -17.51
CA ALA A 120 6.85 16.42 -17.37
C ALA A 120 7.30 15.09 -17.99
N ASN A 121 6.37 14.31 -18.56
CA ASN A 121 6.72 13.04 -19.20
C ASN A 121 7.60 13.27 -20.44
N ARG A 122 8.66 12.49 -20.55
CA ARG A 122 9.57 12.51 -21.70
C ARG A 122 9.13 11.49 -22.76
N VAL A 123 9.12 11.90 -24.02
CA VAL A 123 8.95 10.99 -25.16
C VAL A 123 10.27 10.25 -25.39
N GLU A 124 10.31 8.96 -25.04
CA GLU A 124 11.51 8.13 -25.25
C GLU A 124 11.67 7.67 -26.71
N ARG A 125 10.56 7.33 -27.37
CA ARG A 125 10.57 6.85 -28.75
C ARG A 125 9.22 7.08 -29.43
N VAL A 126 9.26 7.47 -30.70
CA VAL A 126 8.11 7.48 -31.61
C VAL A 126 8.30 6.35 -32.63
N VAL A 127 7.29 5.51 -32.82
CA VAL A 127 7.32 4.39 -33.78
C VAL A 127 6.14 4.53 -34.73
N GLY A 128 6.43 4.59 -36.04
CA GLY A 128 5.45 4.85 -37.08
C GLY A 128 5.12 6.34 -37.23
N GLU A 129 4.18 6.64 -38.12
CA GLU A 129 3.70 8.00 -38.37
C GLU A 129 2.18 8.06 -38.15
N PRO A 130 1.65 9.08 -37.46
CA PRO A 130 0.21 9.28 -37.35
C PRO A 130 -0.44 9.37 -38.73
N ARG A 131 -1.53 8.62 -38.94
CA ARG A 131 -2.24 8.58 -40.22
C ARG A 131 -2.76 9.98 -40.56
N ARG A 132 -2.50 10.41 -41.80
CA ARG A 132 -3.14 11.58 -42.40
C ARG A 132 -4.46 11.16 -43.04
N PHE A 133 -5.52 11.87 -42.71
CA PHE A 133 -6.84 11.67 -43.29
C PHE A 133 -7.15 12.80 -44.28
N ASP A 134 -7.81 12.45 -45.37
CA ASP A 134 -8.40 13.37 -46.36
C ASP A 134 -9.86 13.74 -46.01
N PHE A 135 -10.32 13.31 -44.84
CA PHE A 135 -11.61 13.60 -44.23
C PHE A 135 -11.46 13.85 -42.73
N GLU A 136 -12.47 14.46 -42.10
CA GLU A 136 -12.49 14.65 -40.64
C GLU A 136 -12.71 13.30 -39.93
N PRO A 137 -11.73 12.78 -39.16
CA PRO A 137 -11.86 11.49 -38.52
C PRO A 137 -12.93 11.53 -37.43
N LYS A 138 -13.82 10.54 -37.41
CA LYS A 138 -14.79 10.37 -36.31
C LYS A 138 -14.12 9.75 -35.10
N ALA A 139 -14.54 10.17 -33.92
CA ALA A 139 -14.13 9.52 -32.68
C ALA A 139 -14.74 8.11 -32.58
N HIS A 140 -14.08 7.24 -31.83
CA HIS A 140 -14.50 5.83 -31.72
C HIS A 140 -15.89 5.69 -31.05
N TRP A 141 -16.27 6.62 -30.17
CA TRP A 141 -17.57 6.63 -29.51
C TRP A 141 -18.71 7.11 -30.42
N ASP A 142 -18.43 7.77 -31.54
CA ASP A 142 -19.44 8.12 -32.56
C ASP A 142 -19.51 7.02 -33.62
N LEU A 143 -18.35 6.51 -34.06
CA LEU A 143 -18.25 5.48 -35.09
C LEU A 143 -18.84 4.13 -34.63
N GLY A 144 -18.60 3.74 -33.39
CA GLY A 144 -19.07 2.46 -32.86
C GLY A 144 -20.60 2.30 -32.88
N PRO A 145 -21.36 3.29 -32.39
CA PRO A 145 -22.83 3.30 -32.49
C PRO A 145 -23.34 3.38 -33.92
N GLU A 146 -22.73 4.20 -34.80
CA GLU A 146 -23.11 4.28 -36.22
C GLU A 146 -23.00 2.93 -36.93
N LEU A 147 -21.97 2.15 -36.60
CA LEU A 147 -21.76 0.79 -37.10
C LEU A 147 -22.61 -0.27 -36.38
N GLY A 148 -23.33 0.10 -35.31
CA GLY A 148 -24.11 -0.82 -34.49
C GLY A 148 -23.27 -1.84 -33.70
N ILE A 149 -21.99 -1.54 -33.46
CA ILE A 149 -21.06 -2.46 -32.79
C ILE A 149 -20.75 -2.08 -31.35
N LEU A 150 -20.97 -0.82 -30.96
CA LEU A 150 -20.90 -0.32 -29.57
C LEU A 150 -22.24 0.30 -29.18
N ASP A 151 -22.72 -0.02 -27.99
CA ASP A 151 -23.96 0.54 -27.44
C ASP A 151 -23.75 0.96 -25.98
N PHE A 152 -23.56 2.25 -25.78
CA PHE A 152 -23.36 2.87 -24.47
C PHE A 152 -24.65 2.95 -23.67
N GLU A 153 -25.81 3.15 -24.32
CA GLU A 153 -27.09 3.28 -23.63
C GLU A 153 -27.52 1.94 -23.02
N ARG A 154 -27.43 0.84 -23.79
CA ARG A 154 -27.70 -0.50 -23.28
C ARG A 154 -26.68 -0.92 -22.21
N GLY A 155 -25.40 -0.57 -22.41
CA GLY A 155 -24.37 -0.79 -21.38
C GLY A 155 -24.72 -0.10 -20.07
N ALA A 156 -25.10 1.18 -20.14
CA ALA A 156 -25.50 1.97 -18.98
C ALA A 156 -26.80 1.48 -18.33
N LYS A 157 -27.77 1.02 -19.13
CA LYS A 157 -29.02 0.46 -18.63
C LYS A 157 -28.82 -0.83 -17.83
N VAL A 158 -27.87 -1.67 -18.24
CA VAL A 158 -27.59 -2.96 -17.58
C VAL A 158 -26.80 -2.77 -16.29
N THR A 159 -25.80 -1.89 -16.28
CA THR A 159 -24.87 -1.77 -15.14
C THR A 159 -24.78 -0.36 -14.57
N GLY A 160 -24.69 0.67 -15.40
CA GLY A 160 -24.52 2.06 -15.01
C GLY A 160 -23.49 2.81 -15.87
N ALA A 161 -23.14 4.03 -15.48
CA ALA A 161 -22.15 4.83 -16.20
C ALA A 161 -20.82 4.08 -16.39
N ARG A 162 -20.11 4.35 -17.50
CA ARG A 162 -18.83 3.73 -17.90
C ARG A 162 -18.90 2.24 -18.29
N PHE A 163 -20.09 1.73 -18.65
CA PHE A 163 -20.28 0.42 -19.27
C PHE A 163 -20.76 0.53 -20.71
N THR A 164 -20.26 -0.34 -21.58
CA THR A 164 -20.58 -0.37 -23.02
C THR A 164 -20.88 -1.81 -23.44
N ALA A 165 -21.97 -2.01 -24.18
CA ALA A 165 -22.28 -3.31 -24.77
C ALA A 165 -21.68 -3.41 -26.19
N TYR A 166 -21.02 -4.52 -26.48
CA TYR A 166 -20.42 -4.78 -27.79
C TYR A 166 -21.29 -5.76 -28.57
N PHE A 167 -21.48 -5.51 -29.88
CA PHE A 167 -22.31 -6.34 -30.76
C PHE A 167 -21.60 -6.71 -32.06
N GLY A 168 -22.03 -7.84 -32.64
CA GLY A 168 -21.63 -8.27 -33.98
C GLY A 168 -20.12 -8.23 -34.22
N ALA A 169 -19.71 -7.44 -35.21
CA ALA A 169 -18.31 -7.30 -35.58
C ALA A 169 -17.43 -6.69 -34.47
N GLY A 170 -17.97 -5.80 -33.63
CA GLY A 170 -17.22 -5.22 -32.50
C GLY A 170 -16.90 -6.26 -31.43
N ALA A 171 -17.89 -7.05 -31.04
CA ALA A 171 -17.68 -8.16 -30.10
C ALA A 171 -16.70 -9.21 -30.64
N ARG A 172 -16.78 -9.50 -31.95
CA ARG A 172 -15.82 -10.41 -32.61
C ARG A 172 -14.40 -9.82 -32.62
N LEU A 173 -14.26 -8.53 -32.89
CA LEU A 173 -12.97 -7.85 -32.94
C LEU A 173 -12.30 -7.83 -31.56
N GLU A 174 -13.06 -7.51 -30.50
CA GLU A 174 -12.56 -7.53 -29.12
C GLU A 174 -11.98 -8.90 -28.76
N ARG A 175 -12.73 -9.97 -29.03
CA ARG A 175 -12.25 -11.35 -28.82
C ARG A 175 -11.01 -11.66 -29.65
N ALA A 176 -10.95 -11.21 -30.91
CA ALA A 176 -9.81 -11.44 -31.77
C ALA A 176 -8.54 -10.76 -31.26
N LEU A 177 -8.65 -9.54 -30.70
CA LEU A 177 -7.53 -8.82 -30.08
C LEU A 177 -7.02 -9.55 -28.84
N ILE A 178 -7.91 -10.02 -27.96
CA ILE A 178 -7.56 -10.81 -26.78
C ILE A 178 -6.77 -12.06 -27.19
N SER A 179 -7.31 -12.85 -28.12
CA SER A 179 -6.65 -14.07 -28.60
C SER A 179 -5.29 -13.78 -29.23
N PHE A 180 -5.20 -12.75 -30.08
CA PHE A 180 -3.93 -12.36 -30.70
C PHE A 180 -2.85 -12.00 -29.66
N MET A 181 -3.20 -11.23 -28.63
CA MET A 181 -2.26 -10.87 -27.57
C MET A 181 -1.79 -12.09 -26.77
N LEU A 182 -2.70 -13.01 -26.43
CA LEU A 182 -2.36 -14.25 -25.73
C LEU A 182 -1.43 -15.13 -26.57
N ASP A 183 -1.76 -15.37 -27.83
CA ASP A 183 -0.97 -16.19 -28.75
C ASP A 183 0.44 -15.60 -28.97
N LEU A 184 0.53 -14.28 -29.15
CA LEU A 184 1.80 -13.58 -29.30
C LEU A 184 2.69 -13.77 -28.07
N HIS A 185 2.15 -13.53 -26.87
CA HIS A 185 2.93 -13.56 -25.64
C HIS A 185 3.34 -14.98 -25.23
N THR A 186 2.47 -15.95 -25.42
CA THR A 186 2.74 -17.37 -25.09
C THR A 186 3.62 -18.03 -26.14
N GLY A 187 3.40 -17.75 -27.42
CA GLY A 187 4.13 -18.37 -28.52
C GLY A 187 5.50 -17.75 -28.79
N GLN A 188 5.69 -16.45 -28.54
CA GLN A 188 6.90 -15.73 -28.97
C GLN A 188 7.67 -15.05 -27.85
N HIS A 189 7.02 -14.68 -26.74
CA HIS A 189 7.67 -13.94 -25.65
C HIS A 189 7.93 -14.79 -24.39
N GLY A 190 7.56 -16.07 -24.41
CA GLY A 190 7.85 -17.02 -23.33
C GLY A 190 6.97 -16.87 -22.08
N TYR A 191 5.81 -16.21 -22.18
CA TYR A 191 4.86 -16.14 -21.08
C TYR A 191 4.10 -17.45 -20.91
N THR A 192 3.81 -17.85 -19.68
CA THR A 192 2.87 -18.95 -19.39
C THR A 192 1.48 -18.37 -19.28
N GLU A 193 0.53 -18.90 -20.06
CA GLU A 193 -0.87 -18.51 -19.97
C GLU A 193 -1.47 -18.98 -18.64
N ALA A 194 -2.23 -18.10 -17.97
CA ALA A 194 -2.97 -18.42 -16.76
C ALA A 194 -4.36 -17.76 -16.82
N LEU A 195 -5.37 -18.47 -16.33
CA LEU A 195 -6.73 -17.96 -16.14
C LEU A 195 -7.04 -17.88 -14.63
N PRO A 196 -6.75 -16.76 -13.97
CA PRO A 196 -6.99 -16.61 -12.54
C PRO A 196 -8.48 -16.32 -12.23
N PRO A 197 -8.92 -16.47 -10.96
CA PRO A 197 -10.20 -15.95 -10.52
C PRO A 197 -10.30 -14.42 -10.70
N PHE A 198 -11.46 -13.93 -11.12
CA PHE A 198 -11.71 -12.49 -11.30
C PHE A 198 -12.23 -11.79 -10.04
N ILE A 199 -12.64 -12.57 -9.03
CA ILE A 199 -13.02 -12.08 -7.70
C ILE A 199 -11.90 -12.50 -6.76
N VAL A 200 -11.33 -11.53 -6.04
CA VAL A 200 -10.17 -11.73 -5.16
C VAL A 200 -10.51 -11.35 -3.72
N ASN A 201 -9.77 -11.91 -2.78
CA ASN A 201 -9.88 -11.53 -1.38
C ASN A 201 -9.14 -10.21 -1.10
N LYS A 202 -9.39 -9.64 0.09
CA LYS A 202 -8.75 -8.39 0.56
C LYS A 202 -7.22 -8.47 0.51
N ASP A 203 -6.65 -9.60 0.92
CA ASP A 203 -5.20 -9.75 1.09
C ASP A 203 -4.46 -9.69 -0.25
N SER A 204 -5.09 -10.21 -1.31
CA SER A 204 -4.54 -10.17 -2.67
C SER A 204 -4.47 -8.73 -3.20
N LEU A 205 -5.50 -7.91 -2.96
CA LEU A 205 -5.49 -6.49 -3.32
C LEU A 205 -4.42 -5.75 -2.53
N PHE A 206 -4.44 -5.90 -1.20
CA PHE A 206 -3.51 -5.24 -0.29
C PHE A 206 -2.04 -5.54 -0.62
N ALA A 207 -1.71 -6.75 -1.07
CA ALA A 207 -0.35 -7.13 -1.43
C ALA A 207 0.16 -6.41 -2.69
N THR A 208 -0.73 -5.99 -3.59
CA THR A 208 -0.38 -5.34 -4.87
C THR A 208 -0.47 -3.82 -4.84
N GLY A 209 -0.87 -3.22 -3.71
CA GLY A 209 -1.04 -1.78 -3.51
C GLY A 209 -2.50 -1.38 -3.62
#